data_AF-A0A938CIR9-F1
#
_entry.id   AF-A0A938CIR9-F1
#
_cell.length_a   1.000
_cell.length_b   1.000
_cell.length_c   1.000
_cell.angle_alpha   90.00
_cell.angle_beta   90.00
_cell.angle_gamma   90.00
#
_symmetry.space_group_name_H-M   'P 1'
#
loop_
_entity.id
_entity.type
_entity.pdbx_description
1 polymer ?
#
loop_
_entity_poly.entity_id
_entity_poly.type
_entity_poly.pdbx_seq_one_letter_code
_entity_poly.pdbx_strand_id
1 'polypeptide(L)' 'MTQELAVGFEPLIVAFACNWCSYAGADLAGVSRLQYPPNARIIRVMCTGMIHPNLVVD' A
#
# COMPACT_ATOMS: atom_id res chain seq x y z
N MET A 1 7.80 -6.24 16.93
CA MET A 1 8.58 -7.47 16.64
C MET A 1 8.14 -7.89 15.23
N THR A 2 8.66 -7.36 14.13
CA THR A 2 10.05 -7.00 13.77
C THR A 2 10.09 -5.71 12.92
N GLN A 3 10.81 -4.69 13.40
CA GLN A 3 11.42 -3.70 12.52
C GLN A 3 12.66 -3.16 13.23
N GLU A 4 13.69 -4.01 13.30
CA GLU A 4 15.07 -3.53 13.25
C GLU A 4 15.32 -3.14 11.80
N LEU A 5 15.31 -1.84 11.48
CA LEU A 5 15.95 -1.32 10.28
C LEU A 5 16.71 -0.06 10.67
N ALA A 6 17.92 0.04 10.12
CA ALA A 6 19.04 0.87 10.51
C ALA A 6 18.72 2.36 10.69
N VAL A 7 19.63 3.08 11.36
CA VAL A 7 19.78 4.54 11.25
C VAL A 7 20.12 4.89 9.78
N GLY A 8 19.13 4.85 8.89
CA GLY A 8 19.29 4.88 7.44
C GLY A 8 17.98 4.64 6.68
N PHE A 9 17.72 5.48 5.66
CA PHE A 9 16.66 5.41 4.64
C PHE A 9 15.32 4.72 4.99
N GLU A 10 14.26 5.52 5.17
CA GLU A 10 12.86 5.04 5.23
C GLU A 10 12.32 4.85 3.79
N PRO A 11 12.01 3.62 3.35
CA PRO A 11 11.56 3.37 1.99
C PRO A 11 10.14 3.92 1.78
N LEU A 12 9.96 4.77 0.78
CA LEU A 12 8.62 5.23 0.37
C LEU A 12 7.99 4.18 -0.56
N ILE A 13 6.90 3.54 -0.11
CA ILE A 13 6.22 2.48 -0.86
C ILE A 13 4.89 3.00 -1.38
N VAL A 14 4.66 2.88 -2.69
CA VAL A 14 3.38 3.19 -3.33
C VAL A 14 2.65 1.89 -3.66
N ALA A 15 1.39 1.79 -3.25
CA ALA A 15 0.55 0.61 -3.48
C ALA A 15 -0.69 0.97 -4.29
N PHE A 16 -0.88 0.33 -5.44
CA PHE A 16 -2.12 0.45 -6.21
C PHE A 16 -3.15 -0.55 -5.70
N ALA A 17 -4.28 -0.07 -5.21
CA ALA A 17 -5.35 -0.90 -4.67
C ALA A 17 -6.62 -0.76 -5.51
N CYS A 18 -7.19 -1.89 -5.92
CA CYS A 18 -8.50 -1.88 -6.57
C CYS A 18 -9.59 -1.51 -5.56
N ASN A 19 -10.56 -0.73 -6.01
CA ASN A 19 -11.64 -0.20 -5.18
C ASN A 19 -12.48 -1.33 -4.54
N TRP A 20 -12.66 -2.44 -5.25
CA TRP A 20 -13.60 -3.49 -4.85
C TRP A 20 -13.05 -4.52 -3.87
N CYS A 21 -11.77 -4.89 -3.98
CA CYS A 21 -11.18 -5.96 -3.16
C CYS A 21 -10.05 -5.42 -2.28
N SER A 22 -8.98 -4.91 -2.88
CA SER A 22 -7.77 -4.52 -2.15
C SER A 22 -7.97 -3.29 -1.27
N TYR A 23 -8.70 -2.29 -1.74
CA TYR A 23 -8.97 -1.08 -0.95
C TYR A 23 -9.91 -1.40 0.21
N ALA A 24 -10.95 -2.21 -0.03
CA ALA A 24 -11.81 -2.72 1.05
C ALA A 24 -11.03 -3.56 2.09
N GLY A 25 -10.04 -4.33 1.64
CA GLY A 25 -9.12 -5.05 2.54
C GLY A 25 -8.24 -4.12 3.38
N ALA A 26 -7.79 -3.00 2.80
CA ALA A 26 -7.05 -1.97 3.54
C ALA A 26 -7.95 -1.26 4.58
N ASP A 27 -9.20 -0.96 4.22
CA ASP A 27 -10.18 -0.41 5.16
C ASP A 27 -10.46 -1.40 6.31
N LEU A 28 -10.60 -2.69 6.00
CA LEU A 28 -10.77 -3.74 7.01
C LEU A 28 -9.55 -3.84 7.94
N ALA A 29 -8.33 -3.75 7.40
CA ALA A 29 -7.11 -3.74 8.22
C ALA A 29 -7.09 -2.56 9.21
N GLY A 30 -7.60 -1.40 8.78
CA GLY A 30 -7.81 -0.23 9.64
C GLY A 30 -8.87 -0.47 10.73
N VAL A 31 -10.02 -1.03 10.38
CA VAL A 31 -11.09 -1.39 11.33
C VAL A 31 -10.61 -2.43 12.35
N SER A 32 -9.84 -3.41 11.90
CA SER A 32 -9.23 -4.44 12.75
C SER A 32 -8.02 -3.96 13.54
N ARG A 33 -7.62 -2.68 13.39
CA ARG A 33 -6.48 -2.06 14.07
C ARG A 33 -5.16 -2.80 13.86
N LEU A 34 -5.00 -3.44 12.70
CA LEU A 34 -3.76 -4.12 12.33
C LEU A 34 -2.67 -3.06 12.15
N GLN A 35 -1.61 -3.16 12.95
CA GLN A 35 -0.48 -2.23 12.86
C GLN A 35 0.41 -2.63 11.68
N TYR A 36 0.73 -1.65 10.85
CA TYR A 36 1.65 -1.77 9.74
C TYR A 36 2.57 -0.53 9.73
N PRO A 37 3.76 -0.63 9.10
CA PRO A 37 4.67 0.51 9.00
C PRO A 37 4.03 1.67 8.19
N PRO A 38 4.22 2.94 8.59
CA PRO A 38 3.54 4.10 7.97
C PRO A 38 4.10 4.49 6.58
N ASN A 39 4.90 3.61 5.99
CA ASN A 39 5.67 3.89 4.79
C ASN A 39 4.93 3.57 3.48
N ALA A 40 3.78 2.90 3.57
CA ALA A 40 2.91 2.58 2.45
C ALA A 40 1.89 3.70 2.19
N ARG A 41 1.79 4.15 0.94
CA ARG A 41 0.77 5.09 0.46
C ARG A 41 -0.10 4.41 -0.60
N ILE A 42 -1.40 4.36 -0.35
CA ILE A 42 -2.34 3.64 -1.21
C ILE A 42 -2.96 4.58 -2.24
N ILE A 43 -2.88 4.20 -3.52
CA ILE A 43 -3.58 4.85 -4.64
C ILE A 43 -4.77 3.98 -5.02
N ARG A 44 -5.97 4.57 -5.00
CA ARG A 44 -7.21 3.89 -5.35
C ARG A 44 -7.45 3.90 -6.85
N VAL A 45 -7.67 2.72 -7.43
CA VAL A 45 -8.09 2.54 -8.83
C VAL A 45 -9.37 1.71 -8.91
N MET A 46 -10.16 1.83 -9.98
CA MET A 46 -11.43 1.10 -10.06
C MET A 46 -11.23 -0.43 -10.19
N CYS A 47 -10.19 -0.87 -10.90
CA CYS A 47 -9.83 -2.28 -11.04
C CYS A 47 -8.32 -2.40 -11.30
N THR A 48 -7.71 -3.56 -11.00
CA THR A 48 -6.29 -3.82 -11.27
C THR A 48 -5.95 -3.75 -12.76
N GLY A 49 -6.93 -4.00 -13.65
CA GLY A 49 -6.76 -3.87 -15.09
C GLY A 49 -6.49 -2.44 -15.58
N MET A 50 -6.68 -1.42 -14.74
CA MET A 50 -6.38 -0.03 -15.06
C MET A 50 -4.89 0.32 -14.87
N ILE A 51 -4.11 -0.51 -14.16
CA ILE A 51 -2.68 -0.24 -13.95
C ILE A 51 -1.93 -0.49 -15.26
N HIS A 52 -1.51 0.59 -15.90
CA HIS A 52 -0.57 0.54 -17.02
C HIS A 52 0.87 0.46 -16.49
N PRO A 53 1.79 -0.25 -17.17
CA PRO A 53 3.20 -0.35 -16.75
C PRO A 53 3.89 1.00 -16.51
N ASN A 54 3.52 2.03 -17.29
CA ASN A 54 4.05 3.40 -17.10
C ASN A 54 3.67 4.03 -15.75
N LEU A 55 2.70 3.48 -15.02
CA LEU A 55 2.36 3.96 -13.66
C LEU A 55 3.26 3.32 -12.58
N VAL A 56 4.07 2.33 -12.95
CA VAL A 56 4.90 1.54 -12.02
C VAL A 56 6.40 1.76 -12.28
N VAL A 57 6.79 1.96 -13.53
CA VAL A 57 8.20 2.00 -13.96
C VAL A 57 8.74 3.42 -14.16
N ASP A 58 7.88 4.40 -14.44
CA ASP A 58 8.23 5.84 -14.35
C ASP A 58 8.13 6.34 -12.91
#